data_AF-A0A497REF3-F1
#
_entry.id   AF-A0A497REF3-F1
#
_cell.length_a   1.000
_cell.length_b   1.000
_cell.length_c   1.000
_cell.angle_alpha   90.00
_cell.angle_beta   90.00
_cell.angle_gamma   90.00
#
_symmetry.space_group_name_H-M   'P 1'
#
loop_
_entity.id
_entity.type
_entity.pdbx_description
1 polymer ?
#
loop_
_entity_poly.entity_id
_entity_poly.type
_entity_poly.pdbx_seq_one_letter_code
_entity_poly.pdbx_strand_id
1 'polypeptide(L)'
;TDYPGITSLDVLVALNQEAYDKYLPYVKPNGVVIFDSDFVKPILVEKINQHAVPFTRIADEVGNKLYANSVVLGYLIAVTKLLSKNIVRKVLARNVPKTTVEANLKAFDIGYNRGEWLK
;
A
#
# COMPACT_ATOMS: atom_id res chain seq x y z
N THR A 1 25.57 -2.64 13.47
CA THR A 1 26.46 -2.24 12.35
C THR A 1 26.18 -3.20 11.22
N ASP A 2 26.04 -2.69 9.99
CA ASP A 2 25.39 -3.27 8.80
C ASP A 2 23.87 -3.07 8.70
N TYR A 3 23.49 -1.83 8.38
CA TYR A 3 22.27 -1.56 7.63
C TYR A 3 22.74 -1.15 6.23
N PRO A 4 22.74 -2.03 5.21
CA PRO A 4 22.96 -1.54 3.87
C PRO A 4 21.84 -0.53 3.61
N GLY A 5 22.21 0.74 3.44
CA GLY A 5 21.26 1.79 3.09
C GLY A 5 20.42 1.32 1.90
N ILE A 6 19.18 1.77 1.80
CA ILE A 6 18.32 1.44 0.66
C ILE A 6 19.09 1.84 -0.61
N THR A 7 19.42 0.87 -1.45
CA THR A 7 20.14 1.13 -2.70
C THR A 7 19.18 1.18 -3.89
N SER A 8 18.06 0.45 -3.83
CA SER A 8 17.08 0.40 -4.91
C SER A 8 15.74 -0.22 -4.46
N LEU A 9 14.62 0.33 -4.93
CA LEU A 9 13.26 -0.13 -4.62
C LEU A 9 12.49 -0.48 -5.91
N ASP A 10 11.91 -1.68 -5.95
CA ASP A 10 10.96 -2.08 -6.99
C ASP A 10 9.55 -1.53 -6.71
N VAL A 11 9.19 -1.43 -5.43
CA VAL A 11 7.92 -0.87 -4.97
C VAL A 11 8.15 0.01 -3.75
N LEU A 12 7.59 1.22 -3.77
CA LEU A 12 7.50 2.13 -2.63
C LEU A 12 6.03 2.27 -2.22
N VAL A 13 5.76 2.14 -0.92
CA VAL A 13 4.48 2.47 -0.30
C VAL A 13 4.70 3.66 0.64
N ALA A 14 4.02 4.79 0.40
CA ALA A 14 4.16 6.01 1.20
C ALA A 14 2.80 6.55 1.65
N LEU A 15 2.51 6.47 2.95
CA LEU A 15 1.25 6.97 3.54
C LEU A 15 1.31 8.41 4.04
N ASN A 16 2.49 9.03 3.96
CA ASN A 16 2.71 10.43 4.31
C ASN A 16 3.79 11.04 3.41
N GLN A 17 3.82 12.37 3.37
CA GLN A 17 4.75 13.12 2.52
C GLN A 17 6.22 12.81 2.84
N GLU A 18 6.58 12.68 4.12
CA GLU A 18 7.97 12.44 4.52
C GLU A 18 8.51 11.12 3.95
N ALA A 19 7.75 10.04 4.04
CA ALA A 19 8.14 8.74 3.48
C ALA A 19 8.22 8.79 1.94
N TYR A 20 7.32 9.53 1.29
CA TYR A 20 7.36 9.73 -0.15
C TYR A 20 8.66 10.44 -0.55
N ASP A 21 8.93 11.62 0.01
CA ASP A 21 10.10 12.43 -0.33
C ASP A 21 11.42 11.71 -0.01
N LYS A 22 11.47 11.04 1.13
CA LYS A 22 12.67 10.34 1.59
C LYS A 22 13.03 9.14 0.72
N TYR A 23 12.04 8.38 0.25
CA TYR A 23 12.29 7.09 -0.40
C TYR A 23 12.08 7.09 -1.91
N LEU A 24 11.36 8.07 -2.47
CA LEU A 24 11.16 8.21 -3.92
C LEU A 24 12.47 8.19 -4.73
N PRO A 25 13.58 8.83 -4.30
CA PRO A 25 14.84 8.81 -5.05
C PRO A 25 15.46 7.42 -5.24
N TYR A 26 15.05 6.44 -4.43
CA TYR A 26 15.56 5.08 -4.48
C TYR A 26 14.71 4.16 -5.37
N VAL A 27 13.58 4.64 -5.90
CA VAL A 27 12.71 3.86 -6.77
C VAL A 27 13.37 3.70 -8.14
N LYS A 28 13.50 2.45 -8.58
CA LYS A 28 14.11 2.12 -9.87
C LYS A 28 13.25 2.63 -11.03
N PRO A 29 13.82 2.82 -12.24
CA PRO A 29 13.02 2.94 -13.45
C PRO A 29 12.04 1.76 -13.60
N ASN A 30 10.82 2.07 -14.01
CA ASN A 30 9.63 1.21 -14.06
C ASN A 30 9.14 0.69 -12.70
N GLY A 31 9.73 1.18 -11.60
CA GLY A 31 9.25 0.88 -10.24
C GLY A 31 7.86 1.46 -9.97
N VAL A 32 7.19 0.90 -8.98
CA VAL A 32 5.83 1.27 -8.59
C VAL A 32 5.87 2.10 -7.31
N VAL A 33 5.20 3.24 -7.31
CA VAL A 33 5.00 4.08 -6.12
C VAL A 33 3.53 4.13 -5.81
N ILE A 34 3.15 3.65 -4.63
CA ILE A 34 1.79 3.61 -4.12
C ILE A 34 1.72 4.60 -2.96
N PHE A 35 0.82 5.57 -3.01
CA PHE A 35 0.74 6.57 -1.96
C PHE A 35 -0.67 6.97 -1.60
N ASP A 36 -0.81 7.47 -0.36
CA ASP A 36 -2.08 8.01 0.11
C ASP A 36 -2.33 9.40 -0.49
N SER A 37 -3.31 9.49 -1.38
CA SER A 37 -3.64 10.73 -2.11
C SER A 37 -4.10 11.87 -1.19
N ASP A 38 -4.52 11.56 0.03
CA ASP A 38 -4.98 12.58 0.99
C ASP A 38 -3.80 13.22 1.74
N PHE A 39 -2.65 12.56 1.78
CA PHE A 39 -1.49 12.96 2.60
C PHE A 39 -0.20 13.20 1.80
N VAL A 40 -0.20 12.87 0.51
CA VAL A 40 0.97 13.00 -0.36
C VAL A 40 0.62 13.85 -1.57
N LYS A 41 1.43 14.89 -1.80
CA LYS A 41 1.47 15.66 -3.03
C LYS A 41 2.58 15.08 -3.90
N PRO A 42 2.25 14.37 -4.99
CA PRO A 42 3.26 13.75 -5.83
C PRO A 42 4.00 14.80 -6.67
N ILE A 43 5.21 14.46 -7.06
CA ILE A 43 5.94 15.15 -8.12
C ILE A 43 5.92 14.29 -9.39
N LEU A 44 6.01 14.93 -10.56
CA LEU A 44 6.16 14.19 -11.80
C LEU A 44 7.59 13.65 -11.88
N VAL A 45 7.71 12.34 -12.03
CA VAL A 45 8.99 11.65 -12.23
C VAL A 45 8.83 10.74 -13.44
N GLU A 46 9.74 10.86 -14.40
CA GLU A 46 9.73 10.01 -15.58
C GLU A 46 10.03 8.56 -15.23
N LYS A 47 9.47 7.63 -16.01
CA LYS A 47 9.77 6.20 -15.91
C LYS A 47 9.47 5.60 -14.54
N ILE A 48 8.48 6.10 -13.79
CA ILE A 48 7.93 5.40 -12.62
C ILE A 48 6.40 5.34 -12.70
N ASN A 49 5.82 4.29 -12.14
CA ASN A 49 4.38 4.09 -12.12
C ASN A 49 3.83 4.57 -10.78
N GLN A 50 3.12 5.70 -10.79
CA GLN A 50 2.61 6.34 -9.58
C GLN A 50 1.10 6.07 -9.41
N HIS A 51 0.73 5.54 -8.24
CA HIS A 51 -0.61 5.12 -7.88
C HIS A 51 -1.10 5.93 -6.67
N ALA A 52 -1.99 6.89 -6.93
CA ALA A 52 -2.64 7.70 -5.90
C ALA A 52 -3.96 7.05 -5.46
N VAL A 53 -4.08 6.71 -4.17
CA VAL A 53 -5.32 6.12 -3.62
C VAL A 53 -5.59 6.69 -2.24
N PRO A 54 -6.83 7.07 -1.89
CA PRO A 54 -7.14 7.64 -0.58
C PRO A 54 -7.28 6.54 0.49
N PHE A 55 -6.18 5.86 0.83
CA PHE A 55 -6.18 4.66 1.67
C PHE A 55 -6.77 4.90 3.05
N THR A 56 -6.37 5.99 3.70
CA THR A 56 -6.84 6.36 5.04
C THR A 56 -8.33 6.67 5.03
N ARG A 57 -8.84 7.33 3.99
CA ARG A 57 -10.27 7.60 3.84
C ARG A 57 -11.08 6.32 3.64
N ILE A 58 -10.61 5.42 2.78
CA ILE A 58 -11.23 4.10 2.58
C ILE A 58 -11.29 3.33 3.90
N ALA A 59 -10.23 3.37 4.70
CA ALA A 59 -10.20 2.73 6.01
C ALA A 59 -11.18 3.37 7.01
N ASP A 60 -11.31 4.70 6.97
CA ASP A 60 -12.28 5.44 7.78
C ASP A 60 -13.73 5.01 7.45
N GLU A 61 -14.04 4.83 6.16
CA GLU A 61 -15.34 4.33 5.68
C GLU A 61 -15.62 2.87 6.11
N VAL A 62 -14.57 2.08 6.36
CA VAL A 62 -14.71 0.74 6.98
C VAL A 62 -15.00 0.83 8.47
N GLY A 63 -14.70 1.97 9.09
CA GLY A 63 -15.02 2.30 10.49
C GLY A 63 -13.81 2.70 11.32
N ASN A 64 -12.59 2.64 10.78
CA ASN A 64 -11.40 3.12 11.49
C ASN A 64 -10.21 3.35 10.55
N LYS A 65 -9.64 4.56 10.58
CA LYS A 65 -8.41 4.95 9.85
C LYS A 65 -7.22 4.01 10.10
N LEU A 66 -7.16 3.36 11.26
CA LEU A 66 -6.10 2.39 11.59
C LEU A 66 -6.09 1.16 10.64
N TYR A 67 -7.16 0.92 9.89
CA TYR A 67 -7.21 -0.13 8.88
C TYR A 67 -6.55 0.25 7.54
N ALA A 68 -5.97 1.45 7.42
CA ALA A 68 -5.30 1.92 6.19
C ALA A 68 -4.25 0.93 5.71
N ASN A 69 -3.44 0.37 6.62
CA ASN A 69 -2.43 -0.63 6.30
C ASN A 69 -3.02 -1.88 5.63
N SER A 70 -4.23 -2.29 6.02
CA SER A 70 -4.92 -3.43 5.40
C SER A 70 -5.42 -3.10 3.99
N VAL A 71 -5.96 -1.88 3.78
CA VAL A 71 -6.34 -1.41 2.43
C VAL A 71 -5.11 -1.37 1.51
N VAL A 72 -4.01 -0.79 2.00
CA VAL A 72 -2.74 -0.69 1.28
C VAL A 72 -2.19 -2.06 0.93
N LEU A 73 -2.20 -3.00 1.88
CA LEU A 73 -1.75 -4.37 1.65
C LEU A 73 -2.59 -5.04 0.56
N GLY A 74 -3.91 -4.91 0.59
CA GLY A 74 -4.79 -5.42 -0.45
C GLY A 74 -4.41 -4.88 -1.84
N TYR A 75 -4.26 -3.56 -1.93
CA TYR A 75 -3.92 -2.85 -3.16
C TYR A 75 -2.55 -3.28 -3.71
N LEU A 76 -1.54 -3.32 -2.83
CA LEU A 76 -0.19 -3.76 -3.15
C LEU A 76 -0.19 -5.16 -3.78
N ILE A 77 -0.92 -6.11 -3.19
CA ILE A 77 -0.98 -7.48 -3.69
C ILE A 77 -1.68 -7.55 -5.05
N ALA A 78 -2.72 -6.75 -5.28
CA ALA A 78 -3.43 -6.71 -6.57
C ALA A 78 -2.56 -6.16 -7.71
N VAL A 79 -1.86 -5.04 -7.45
CA VAL A 79 -1.00 -4.40 -8.46
C VAL A 79 0.21 -5.27 -8.76
N THR A 80 0.92 -5.73 -7.73
CA THR A 80 2.21 -6.42 -7.88
C THR A 80 2.09 -7.90 -8.18
N LYS A 81 0.96 -8.55 -7.82
CA LYS A 81 0.73 -10.00 -7.97
C LYS A 81 1.81 -10.89 -7.34
N LEU A 82 2.60 -10.36 -6.40
CA LEU A 82 3.71 -11.09 -5.77
C LEU A 82 3.25 -12.31 -4.99
N LEU A 83 2.02 -12.28 -4.46
CA LEU A 83 1.45 -13.35 -3.65
C LEU A 83 -0.02 -13.58 -4.00
N SER A 84 -0.50 -14.80 -3.73
CA SER A 84 -1.93 -15.12 -3.84
C SER A 84 -2.75 -14.32 -2.82
N LYS A 85 -3.84 -13.68 -3.29
CA LYS A 85 -4.84 -13.00 -2.45
C LYS A 85 -5.26 -13.86 -1.25
N ASN A 86 -5.57 -15.13 -1.50
CA ASN A 86 -6.09 -16.03 -0.48
C ASN A 86 -5.06 -16.36 0.60
N ILE A 87 -3.78 -16.45 0.25
CA ILE A 87 -2.71 -16.69 1.21
C ILE A 87 -2.53 -15.47 2.09
N VAL A 88 -2.41 -14.27 1.51
CA VAL A 88 -2.22 -13.02 2.26
C VAL A 88 -3.42 -12.76 3.16
N ARG A 89 -4.64 -12.97 2.67
CA ARG A 89 -5.88 -12.84 3.44
C ARG A 89 -5.90 -13.75 4.68
N LYS A 90 -5.51 -15.02 4.52
CA LYS A 90 -5.40 -15.98 5.64
C LYS A 90 -4.34 -15.56 6.66
N VAL A 91 -3.19 -15.06 6.20
CA VAL A 91 -2.12 -14.58 7.08
C VAL A 91 -2.58 -13.33 7.83
N LEU A 92 -3.22 -12.38 7.16
CA LEU A 92 -3.75 -11.16 7.79
C LEU A 92 -4.73 -11.51 8.92
N ALA A 93 -5.69 -12.41 8.68
CA ALA A 93 -6.65 -12.85 9.69
C ALA A 93 -6.01 -13.43 10.96
N ARG A 94 -4.82 -14.03 10.85
CA ARG A 94 -4.07 -14.61 11.97
C ARG A 94 -3.23 -13.58 12.74
N ASN A 95 -2.89 -12.46 12.12
CA ASN A 95 -1.96 -11.47 12.67
C ASN A 95 -2.64 -10.21 13.24
N VAL A 96 -3.94 -10.03 13.01
CA VAL A 96 -4.70 -8.92 13.59
C VAL A 96 -5.48 -9.37 14.83
N PRO A 97 -5.82 -8.46 15.77
CA PRO A 97 -6.64 -8.80 16.93
C PRO A 97 -7.96 -9.45 16.52
N LYS A 98 -8.39 -10.48 17.27
CA LYS A 98 -9.62 -11.24 16.97
C LYS A 98 -10.86 -10.35 16.82
N THR A 99 -10.93 -9.28 17.60
CA THR A 99 -12.05 -8.31 17.59
C THR A 99 -12.11 -7.45 16.32
N THR A 100 -11.03 -7.38 15.54
CA THR A 100 -10.94 -6.52 14.35
C THR A 100 -10.63 -7.30 13.07
N VAL A 101 -10.68 -8.64 13.11
CA VAL A 101 -10.40 -9.51 11.95
C VAL A 101 -11.31 -9.16 10.77
N GLU A 102 -12.62 -9.10 10.98
CA GLU A 102 -13.57 -8.85 9.90
C GLU A 102 -13.34 -7.48 9.24
N ALA A 103 -13.13 -6.44 10.04
CA ALA A 103 -12.87 -5.09 9.55
C ALA A 103 -11.55 -5.01 8.74
N ASN A 104 -10.47 -5.65 9.22
CA ASN A 104 -9.21 -5.72 8.50
C ASN A 104 -9.33 -6.50 7.19
N LEU A 105 -10.07 -7.62 7.20
CA LEU A 105 -10.31 -8.43 6.00
C LEU A 105 -11.18 -7.68 4.97
N LYS A 106 -12.17 -6.92 5.42
CA LYS A 106 -12.98 -6.04 4.56
C LYS A 106 -12.12 -4.92 3.95
N ALA A 107 -11.33 -4.23 4.77
CA ALA A 107 -10.39 -3.21 4.32
C ALA A 107 -9.41 -3.76 3.26
N PHE A 108 -8.84 -4.94 3.51
CA PHE A 108 -7.98 -5.64 2.55
C PHE A 108 -8.69 -5.95 1.22
N ASP A 109 -9.93 -6.45 1.26
CA ASP A 109 -10.67 -6.73 0.01
C ASP A 109 -10.95 -5.48 -0.80
N ILE A 110 -11.33 -4.37 -0.15
CA ILE A 110 -11.57 -3.09 -0.83
C ILE A 110 -10.29 -2.62 -1.51
N GLY A 111 -9.16 -2.67 -0.79
CA GLY A 111 -7.85 -2.35 -1.34
C GLY A 111 -7.48 -3.22 -2.55
N TYR A 112 -7.65 -4.53 -2.43
CA TYR A 112 -7.38 -5.48 -3.51
C TYR A 112 -8.23 -5.18 -4.75
N ASN A 113 -9.55 -5.01 -4.58
CA ASN A 113 -10.47 -4.75 -5.68
C ASN A 113 -10.15 -3.41 -6.37
N ARG A 114 -9.75 -2.38 -5.61
CA ARG A 114 -9.30 -1.10 -6.18
C ARG A 114 -8.04 -1.24 -7.03
N GLY A 115 -7.11 -2.11 -6.65
CA GLY A 115 -5.89 -2.40 -7.41
C GLY A 115 -6.16 -3.19 -8.69
N GLU A 116 -7.16 -4.07 -8.71
CA GLU A 116 -7.56 -4.78 -9.94
C GLU A 116 -8.20 -3.86 -10.97
N TRP A 117 -8.95 -2.84 -10.54
CA TRP A 117 -9.68 -1.95 -11.45
C TRP A 117 -8.78 -0.96 -12.21
N LEU A 118 -7.57 -0.68 -11.69
CA LEU A 118 -6.62 0.25 -12.29
C LEU A 118 -5.66 -0.40 -13.30
N LYS A 119 -5.88 -1.67 -13.63
CA LYS A 119 -5.23 -2.36 -14.76
C LYS A 119 -6.12 -2.30 -15.99
#